data_AF-A0A819B3H2-F1
#
_entry.id   AF-A0A819B3H2-F1
#
_cell.length_a   1.000
_cell.length_b   1.000
_cell.length_c   1.000
_cell.angle_alpha   90.00
_cell.angle_beta   90.00
_cell.angle_gamma   90.00
#
_symmetry.space_group_name_H-M   'P 1'
#
loop_
_entity.id
_entity.type
_entity.pdbx_description
1 polymer ?
#
loop_
_entity_poly.entity_id
_entity_poly.type
_entity_poly.pdbx_seq_one_letter_code
_entity_poly.pdbx_strand_id
1 'polypeptide(L)'
;MESGESWDVRHLEHDIIYWDIVVVTTLDNVQKDAYDALIQQRSTINRIPLGVDYLVITDPGKIGWPTYDLLDIKLALYSLFPGRMPHGGVFLCSSDTIELFDESHANTNWLLTDDFVAFAHPSSLTVGTQHGVFVLDPTDKKKCICVLQKPTIEQMKIHKAIWCHGEEEFVYTDSLFYFNMNVAQRLADVYRQEHNIQCEIDCYGDFMSALGICPLPRPVTKENDDNQQRTRIKQKIYDILLDCHLQVVILHKSSFNHTGTNDEYLDICCGIGKTGQEIFEELKLEKHVGCKVFDEGRHDTIDFWHGILPALPHGDTLHHQPSAPDVYGCVIHSFIHPKCRSSKRSLFEYCCIGVPMQIGDNTILSNITLVTYSDFNQTILHLPSNLIMQTIPLNNELFATFAFGFHDNMKITHNNLDKILYFGQPVSTLAGRIHRTIDDLFDDENNRSLWTLKIFPVTRDPNESFEKTLNLIISNDFTMSEKQYVSIQEILKRRDISSAIQYRSNLINCT
;
A
#
# COMPACT_ATOMS: atom_id res chain seq x y z
N MET A 1 37.61 28.89 13.47
CA MET A 1 36.96 28.30 14.67
C MET A 1 35.56 28.85 14.67
N GLU A 2 34.67 28.20 13.95
CA GLU A 2 33.24 28.52 13.94
C GLU A 2 32.47 27.22 14.13
N SER A 3 31.47 27.34 14.98
CA SER A 3 30.75 26.33 15.73
C SER A 3 29.96 25.39 14.84
N GLY A 4 30.15 24.08 15.07
CA GLY A 4 29.23 23.06 14.62
C GLY A 4 27.93 23.14 15.42
N GLU A 5 26.85 23.51 14.75
CA GLU A 5 25.50 23.31 15.27
C GLU A 5 25.14 21.84 15.07
N SER A 6 25.17 21.12 16.19
CA SER A 6 24.55 19.82 16.39
C SER A 6 23.04 20.00 16.32
N TRP A 7 22.37 19.32 15.39
CA TRP A 7 20.91 19.24 15.31
C TRP A 7 20.37 18.46 16.51
N ASP A 8 20.22 19.12 17.66
CA ASP A 8 19.58 18.56 18.84
C ASP A 8 18.05 18.75 18.72
N VAL A 9 17.35 17.67 18.35
CA VAL A 9 15.89 17.60 18.21
C VAL A 9 15.12 17.85 19.52
N ARG A 10 15.80 18.00 20.66
CA ARG A 10 15.19 18.29 21.97
C ARG A 10 14.73 19.74 22.15
N HIS A 11 14.97 20.62 21.17
CA HIS A 11 14.54 22.03 21.19
C HIS A 11 13.32 22.33 20.30
N LEU A 12 12.63 21.34 19.74
CA LEU A 12 11.31 21.57 19.15
C LEU A 12 10.32 21.95 20.27
N GLU A 13 9.87 23.20 20.24
CA GLU A 13 8.96 23.82 21.19
C GLU A 13 7.66 23.01 21.37
N HIS A 14 7.09 23.06 22.58
CA HIS A 14 5.92 22.30 23.04
C HIS A 14 4.58 22.64 22.33
N ASP A 15 4.59 23.30 21.17
CA ASP A 15 3.40 23.85 20.50
C ASP A 15 3.21 23.36 19.04
N ILE A 16 3.62 22.12 18.71
CA ILE A 16 3.24 21.52 17.42
C ILE A 16 1.80 21.01 17.53
N ILE A 17 0.86 21.71 16.88
CA ILE A 17 -0.52 21.23 16.71
C ILE A 17 -0.47 20.01 15.78
N TYR A 18 -0.88 18.86 16.29
CA TYR A 18 -0.91 17.60 15.55
C TYR A 18 -2.29 16.92 15.67
N TRP A 19 -2.45 15.73 15.08
CA TRP A 19 -3.68 14.96 15.16
C TRP A 19 -3.98 14.50 16.59
N ASP A 20 -5.22 14.68 17.07
CA ASP A 20 -5.67 14.10 18.34
C ASP A 20 -5.81 12.56 18.22
N ILE A 21 -6.42 12.12 17.11
CA ILE A 21 -6.71 10.71 16.82
C ILE A 21 -6.34 10.41 15.37
N VAL A 22 -5.68 9.28 15.13
CA VAL A 22 -5.43 8.72 13.79
C VAL A 22 -6.16 7.39 13.69
N VAL A 23 -7.11 7.30 12.75
CA VAL A 23 -7.88 6.08 12.51
C VAL A 23 -7.36 5.39 11.25
N VAL A 24 -6.96 4.12 11.37
CA VAL A 24 -6.57 3.26 10.25
C VAL A 24 -7.67 2.23 10.02
N THR A 25 -8.26 2.23 8.82
CA THR A 25 -9.23 1.22 8.41
C THR A 25 -8.52 0.02 7.78
N THR A 26 -8.95 -1.20 8.11
CA THR A 26 -8.30 -2.45 7.65
C THR A 26 -9.33 -3.47 7.14
N LEU A 27 -9.04 -4.21 6.08
CA LEU A 27 -9.87 -5.25 5.45
C LEU A 27 -10.55 -6.24 6.42
N ASP A 28 -9.80 -6.73 7.39
CA ASP A 28 -10.22 -7.81 8.28
C ASP A 28 -9.52 -7.73 9.64
N ASN A 29 -10.02 -8.50 10.61
CA ASN A 29 -9.44 -8.55 11.96
C ASN A 29 -7.96 -8.92 11.94
N VAL A 30 -7.55 -9.76 10.99
CA VAL A 30 -6.15 -10.18 10.88
C VAL A 30 -5.28 -9.00 10.45
N GLN A 31 -5.78 -8.10 9.61
CA GLN A 31 -5.06 -6.90 9.21
C GLN A 31 -5.11 -5.85 10.31
N LYS A 32 -6.23 -5.75 11.04
CA LYS A 32 -6.35 -4.91 12.23
C LYS A 32 -5.25 -5.25 13.25
N ASP A 33 -5.15 -6.53 13.61
CA ASP A 33 -4.13 -7.03 14.54
C ASP A 33 -2.70 -6.71 14.06
N ALA A 34 -2.47 -6.68 12.74
CA ALA A 34 -1.18 -6.32 12.16
C ALA A 34 -0.85 -4.83 12.28
N TYR A 35 -1.81 -3.95 12.01
CA TYR A 35 -1.62 -2.51 12.21
C TYR A 35 -1.51 -2.16 13.69
N ASP A 36 -2.31 -2.78 14.57
CA ASP A 36 -2.21 -2.57 16.02
C ASP A 36 -0.79 -2.90 16.50
N ALA A 37 -0.30 -4.08 16.14
CA ALA A 37 1.03 -4.53 16.53
C ALA A 37 2.14 -3.66 15.92
N LEU A 38 1.99 -3.18 14.67
CA LEU A 38 2.97 -2.27 14.07
C LEU A 38 2.97 -0.90 14.75
N ILE A 39 1.80 -0.31 15.00
CA ILE A 39 1.66 0.98 15.68
C ILE A 39 2.26 0.89 17.09
N GLN A 40 1.99 -0.20 17.81
CA GLN A 40 2.60 -0.46 19.11
C GLN A 40 4.12 -0.54 19.00
N GLN A 41 4.65 -1.36 18.09
CA GLN A 41 6.08 -1.48 17.86
C GLN A 41 6.71 -0.10 17.57
N ARG A 42 6.14 0.67 16.64
CA ARG A 42 6.64 1.99 16.24
C ARG A 42 6.59 3.03 17.36
N SER A 43 5.53 3.00 18.16
CA SER A 43 5.41 3.82 19.37
C SER A 43 6.54 3.51 20.35
N THR A 44 6.87 2.23 20.57
CA THR A 44 7.96 1.84 21.50
C THR A 44 9.34 2.27 21.03
N ILE A 45 9.55 2.43 19.72
CA ILE A 45 10.83 2.87 19.14
C ILE A 45 10.81 4.34 18.68
N ASN A 46 9.79 5.12 19.09
CA ASN A 46 9.62 6.54 18.75
C ASN A 46 9.67 6.85 17.24
N ARG A 47 9.14 5.96 16.41
CA ARG A 47 9.07 6.16 14.93
C ARG A 47 7.78 6.82 14.44
N ILE A 48 6.79 6.99 15.31
CA ILE A 48 5.57 7.76 15.05
C ILE A 48 5.34 8.78 16.18
N PRO A 49 4.61 9.88 15.95
CA PRO A 49 4.33 10.89 16.97
C PRO A 49 3.75 10.32 18.27
N LEU A 50 4.35 10.70 19.39
CA LEU A 50 3.87 10.31 20.72
C LEU A 50 2.75 11.25 21.18
N GLY A 51 1.77 10.72 21.92
CA GLY A 51 0.63 11.50 22.44
C GLY A 51 -0.59 11.58 21.52
N VAL A 52 -0.55 10.86 20.39
CA VAL A 52 -1.68 10.68 19.46
C VAL A 52 -2.39 9.37 19.78
N ASP A 53 -3.73 9.38 19.79
CA ASP A 53 -4.51 8.15 19.92
C ASP A 53 -4.64 7.46 18.56
N TYR A 54 -3.96 6.34 18.40
CA TYR A 54 -4.05 5.52 17.19
C TYR A 54 -5.15 4.45 17.34
N LEU A 55 -6.14 4.46 16.45
CA LEU A 55 -7.23 3.50 16.43
C LEU A 55 -7.21 2.71 15.12
N VAL A 56 -7.07 1.39 15.21
CA VAL A 56 -7.21 0.51 14.04
C VAL A 56 -8.57 -0.15 14.08
N ILE A 57 -9.36 0.04 13.02
CA ILE A 57 -10.72 -0.50 12.91
C ILE A 57 -10.87 -1.36 11.65
N THR A 58 -11.63 -2.44 11.74
CA THR A 58 -11.92 -3.27 10.58
C THR A 58 -13.03 -2.68 9.73
N ASP A 59 -12.71 -2.44 8.46
CA ASP A 59 -13.60 -2.07 7.36
C ASP A 59 -13.59 -3.22 6.34
N PRO A 60 -14.69 -3.63 5.70
CA PRO A 60 -14.66 -4.68 4.68
C PRO A 60 -13.91 -4.30 3.37
N GLY A 61 -12.59 -4.06 3.38
CA GLY A 61 -11.81 -3.92 2.13
C GLY A 61 -10.33 -3.46 2.15
N LYS A 62 -9.43 -4.29 1.58
CA LYS A 62 -8.05 -4.09 1.01
C LYS A 62 -6.82 -3.75 1.90
N ILE A 63 -5.61 -4.10 1.37
CA ILE A 63 -4.30 -4.26 2.07
C ILE A 63 -3.14 -3.54 1.36
N GLY A 64 -2.19 -2.95 2.11
CA GLY A 64 -0.79 -2.67 1.68
C GLY A 64 0.13 -1.95 2.71
N TRP A 65 1.45 -2.25 2.70
CA TRP A 65 2.59 -1.73 3.51
C TRP A 65 3.84 -1.53 2.59
N PRO A 66 4.88 -0.65 2.84
CA PRO A 66 5.96 -0.84 3.88
C PRO A 66 6.88 0.37 4.33
N THR A 67 7.68 0.16 5.39
CA THR A 67 8.92 0.87 5.87
C THR A 67 8.90 2.33 6.30
N TYR A 68 8.76 3.27 5.36
CA TYR A 68 7.91 4.43 5.60
C TYR A 68 6.63 3.98 4.98
N ASP A 69 5.81 3.29 5.77
CA ASP A 69 4.55 2.88 5.19
C ASP A 69 3.84 4.13 4.69
N LEU A 70 2.91 3.91 3.76
CA LEU A 70 2.14 5.02 3.26
C LEU A 70 1.46 5.80 4.40
N LEU A 71 1.23 5.14 5.55
CA LEU A 71 0.87 5.80 6.80
C LEU A 71 1.95 6.77 7.34
N ASP A 72 3.23 6.41 7.49
CA ASP A 72 4.31 7.29 7.93
C ASP A 72 4.46 8.49 6.99
N ILE A 73 4.43 8.22 5.68
CA ILE A 73 4.49 9.28 4.66
C ILE A 73 3.29 10.21 4.81
N LYS A 74 2.08 9.66 4.98
CA LYS A 74 0.87 10.47 5.22
C LYS A 74 0.92 11.24 6.53
N LEU A 75 1.38 10.63 7.63
CA LEU A 75 1.54 11.28 8.93
C LEU A 75 2.49 12.48 8.85
N ALA A 76 3.57 12.35 8.07
CA ALA A 76 4.51 13.44 7.82
C ALA A 76 3.88 14.52 6.92
N LEU A 77 3.37 14.14 5.74
CA LEU A 77 2.81 15.06 4.76
C LEU A 77 1.58 15.81 5.28
N TYR A 78 0.76 15.17 6.10
CA TYR A 78 -0.51 15.73 6.57
C TYR A 78 -0.39 16.41 7.93
N SER A 79 0.81 16.50 8.50
CA SER A 79 1.11 17.20 9.76
C SER A 79 0.66 18.67 9.77
N LEU A 80 0.49 19.29 8.60
CA LEU A 80 0.06 20.69 8.46
C LEU A 80 -1.45 20.91 8.63
N PHE A 81 -2.29 19.89 8.38
CA PHE A 81 -3.74 20.06 8.36
C PHE A 81 -4.38 20.32 9.74
N PRO A 82 -3.91 19.74 10.87
CA PRO A 82 -4.44 20.06 12.19
C PRO A 82 -4.41 21.56 12.49
N GLY A 83 -3.31 22.25 12.15
CA GLY A 83 -3.19 23.70 12.28
C GLY A 83 -4.17 24.51 11.40
N ARG A 84 -4.89 23.85 10.48
CA ARG A 84 -5.91 24.43 9.59
C ARG A 84 -7.34 24.04 9.96
N MET A 85 -7.53 23.26 11.03
CA MET A 85 -8.84 22.80 11.51
C MET A 85 -9.24 23.50 12.82
N PRO A 86 -9.52 24.82 12.81
CA PRO A 86 -9.70 25.61 14.04
C PRO A 86 -10.88 25.18 14.92
N HIS A 87 -11.81 24.38 14.37
CA HIS A 87 -12.98 23.87 15.09
C HIS A 87 -12.97 22.33 15.23
N GLY A 88 -11.86 21.68 14.86
CA GLY A 88 -11.76 20.22 14.78
C GLY A 88 -12.67 19.61 13.71
N GLY A 89 -12.50 18.32 13.43
CA GLY A 89 -13.29 17.57 12.46
C GLY A 89 -12.58 16.30 12.02
N VAL A 90 -13.02 15.72 10.92
CA VAL A 90 -12.43 14.49 10.37
C VAL A 90 -11.74 14.84 9.06
N PHE A 91 -10.48 14.44 8.92
CA PHE A 91 -9.73 14.53 7.68
C PHE A 91 -9.62 13.14 7.06
N LEU A 92 -10.15 12.97 5.84
CA LEU A 92 -10.23 11.70 5.13
C LEU A 92 -9.28 11.69 3.94
N CYS A 93 -8.55 10.58 3.80
CA CYS A 93 -7.61 10.35 2.71
C CYS A 93 -7.65 8.87 2.28
N SER A 94 -7.30 8.59 1.01
CA SER A 94 -7.14 7.21 0.55
C SER A 94 -5.88 6.59 1.16
N SER A 95 -5.82 5.26 1.26
CA SER A 95 -4.66 4.54 1.78
C SER A 95 -3.64 4.13 0.72
N ASP A 96 -3.88 4.43 -0.56
CA ASP A 96 -3.07 3.98 -1.72
C ASP A 96 -2.59 5.14 -2.61
N THR A 97 -2.59 6.36 -2.07
CA THR A 97 -2.20 7.58 -2.78
C THR A 97 -1.19 8.41 -2.00
N ILE A 98 -0.26 9.05 -2.70
CA ILE A 98 0.66 10.06 -2.19
C ILE A 98 0.37 11.39 -2.88
N GLU A 99 -0.09 12.37 -2.10
CA GLU A 99 -0.36 13.74 -2.54
C GLU A 99 0.78 14.65 -2.14
N LEU A 100 1.50 15.17 -3.13
CA LEU A 100 2.46 16.25 -2.94
C LEU A 100 1.85 17.53 -3.48
N PHE A 101 1.98 18.62 -2.74
CA PHE A 101 1.49 19.91 -3.18
C PHE A 101 2.33 21.04 -2.62
N ASP A 102 2.45 22.11 -3.42
CA ASP A 102 3.14 23.33 -3.03
C ASP A 102 2.15 24.29 -2.38
N GLU A 103 2.35 24.55 -1.10
CA GLU A 103 1.51 25.45 -0.33
C GLU A 103 1.68 26.92 -0.72
N SER A 104 2.84 27.31 -1.28
CA SER A 104 3.13 28.71 -1.63
C SER A 104 2.18 29.26 -2.70
N HIS A 105 1.54 28.37 -3.47
CA HIS A 105 0.59 28.69 -4.52
C HIS A 105 -0.86 28.32 -4.18
N ALA A 106 -1.10 27.64 -3.06
CA ALA A 106 -2.44 27.59 -2.50
C ALA A 106 -2.77 29.00 -2.00
N ASN A 107 -3.92 29.56 -2.36
CA ASN A 107 -4.34 30.88 -1.87
C ASN A 107 -4.15 30.91 -0.34
N THR A 108 -3.19 31.73 0.11
CA THR A 108 -2.72 31.78 1.49
C THR A 108 -3.91 32.08 2.42
N ASN A 109 -4.02 31.30 3.51
CA ASN A 109 -5.11 31.26 4.49
C ASN A 109 -6.39 30.50 4.08
N TRP A 110 -6.26 29.23 3.63
CA TRP A 110 -7.40 28.31 3.63
C TRP A 110 -7.55 27.69 5.03
N LEU A 111 -8.65 27.99 5.71
CA LEU A 111 -9.06 27.33 6.96
C LEU A 111 -10.17 26.33 6.65
N LEU A 112 -10.11 25.16 7.30
CA LEU A 112 -11.08 24.09 7.17
C LEU A 112 -12.28 24.38 8.07
N THR A 113 -13.16 25.28 7.61
CA THR A 113 -14.26 25.84 8.42
C THR A 113 -15.66 25.48 7.91
N ASP A 114 -15.79 25.13 6.64
CA ASP A 114 -17.07 24.70 6.05
C ASP A 114 -17.48 23.28 6.48
N ASP A 115 -18.70 22.87 6.11
CA ASP A 115 -19.17 21.49 6.39
C ASP A 115 -18.28 20.46 5.73
N PHE A 116 -17.91 20.69 4.47
CA PHE A 116 -16.89 19.96 3.74
C PHE A 116 -15.87 20.91 3.13
N VAL A 117 -14.61 20.51 3.19
CA VAL A 117 -13.54 21.14 2.40
C VAL A 117 -12.79 20.05 1.65
N ALA A 118 -12.88 20.06 0.33
CA ALA A 118 -12.23 19.08 -0.54
C ALA A 118 -11.04 19.69 -1.29
N PHE A 119 -10.04 18.87 -1.56
CA PHE A 119 -8.83 19.27 -2.27
C PHE A 119 -8.89 18.80 -3.72
N ALA A 120 -8.63 19.74 -4.64
CA ALA A 120 -8.75 19.54 -6.06
C ALA A 120 -7.40 19.65 -6.76
N HIS A 121 -7.11 18.67 -7.62
CA HIS A 121 -5.86 18.57 -8.38
C HIS A 121 -6.12 18.75 -9.88
N PRO A 122 -5.31 19.54 -10.60
CA PRO A 122 -5.36 19.56 -12.06
C PRO A 122 -4.86 18.21 -12.60
N SER A 123 -5.70 17.54 -13.37
CA SER A 123 -5.48 16.18 -13.87
C SER A 123 -5.85 16.08 -15.34
N SER A 124 -5.24 15.11 -16.05
CA SER A 124 -5.62 14.79 -17.42
C SER A 124 -7.06 14.27 -17.49
N LEU A 125 -7.69 14.39 -18.67
CA LEU A 125 -9.04 13.87 -18.89
C LEU A 125 -9.12 12.36 -18.61
N THR A 126 -8.07 11.61 -18.95
CA THR A 126 -7.97 10.17 -18.70
C THR A 126 -8.01 9.86 -17.21
N VAL A 127 -7.23 10.57 -16.39
CA VAL A 127 -7.28 10.43 -14.91
C VAL A 127 -8.68 10.78 -14.41
N GLY A 128 -9.30 11.83 -14.94
CA GLY A 128 -10.68 12.19 -14.62
C GLY A 128 -11.69 11.05 -14.79
N THR A 129 -11.47 10.11 -15.72
CA THR A 129 -12.39 8.97 -15.92
C THR A 129 -12.32 7.92 -14.81
N GLN A 130 -11.30 7.99 -13.96
CA GLN A 130 -11.03 7.03 -12.90
C GLN A 130 -11.30 7.63 -11.50
N HIS A 131 -11.57 8.94 -11.44
CA HIS A 131 -11.68 9.73 -10.21
C HIS A 131 -13.00 10.51 -10.11
N GLY A 132 -13.25 11.08 -8.93
CA GLY A 132 -14.24 12.13 -8.79
C GLY A 132 -13.76 13.39 -9.53
N VAL A 133 -14.66 14.10 -10.21
CA VAL A 133 -14.35 15.34 -10.94
C VAL A 133 -15.23 16.47 -10.42
N PHE A 134 -14.61 17.52 -9.90
CA PHE A 134 -15.31 18.72 -9.45
C PHE A 134 -15.75 19.57 -10.64
N VAL A 135 -17.05 19.85 -10.70
CA VAL A 135 -17.60 20.89 -11.56
C VAL A 135 -17.58 22.19 -10.75
N LEU A 136 -16.63 23.09 -11.04
CA LEU A 136 -16.45 24.33 -10.27
C LEU A 136 -17.21 25.49 -10.91
N ASP A 137 -17.63 26.45 -10.09
CA ASP A 137 -18.21 27.69 -10.58
C ASP A 137 -17.13 28.50 -11.33
N PRO A 138 -17.40 28.94 -12.58
CA PRO A 138 -16.43 29.69 -13.38
C PRO A 138 -16.08 31.07 -12.81
N THR A 139 -16.94 31.64 -11.97
CA THR A 139 -16.77 32.95 -11.34
C THR A 139 -16.10 32.86 -9.97
N ASP A 140 -16.35 31.79 -9.22
CA ASP A 140 -15.75 31.53 -7.92
C ASP A 140 -15.38 30.05 -7.78
N LYS A 141 -14.13 29.72 -8.15
CA LYS A 141 -13.65 28.34 -8.20
C LYS A 141 -13.57 27.66 -6.82
N LYS A 142 -13.82 28.37 -5.71
CA LYS A 142 -13.99 27.76 -4.39
C LYS A 142 -15.33 27.05 -4.25
N LYS A 143 -16.31 27.41 -5.09
CA LYS A 143 -17.64 26.83 -5.09
C LYS A 143 -17.73 25.69 -6.09
N CYS A 144 -18.30 24.58 -5.63
CA CYS A 144 -18.56 23.42 -6.45
C CYS A 144 -20.05 23.34 -6.82
N ILE A 145 -20.33 23.19 -8.11
CA ILE A 145 -21.66 22.93 -8.63
C ILE A 145 -22.06 21.49 -8.28
N CYS A 146 -21.22 20.51 -8.63
CA CYS A 146 -21.40 19.11 -8.26
C CYS A 146 -20.10 18.32 -8.40
N VAL A 147 -20.06 17.12 -7.83
CA VAL A 147 -18.93 16.20 -7.96
C VAL A 147 -19.36 15.00 -8.82
N LEU A 148 -18.83 14.92 -10.04
CA LEU A 148 -19.04 13.77 -10.92
C LEU A 148 -18.26 12.56 -10.38
N GLN A 149 -18.81 11.35 -10.49
CA GLN A 149 -18.17 10.13 -9.99
C GLN A 149 -17.73 9.25 -11.16
N LYS A 150 -16.41 9.13 -11.37
CA LYS A 150 -15.77 8.37 -12.46
C LYS A 150 -16.44 8.63 -13.83
N PRO A 151 -16.61 9.92 -14.23
CA PRO A 151 -17.38 10.26 -15.42
C PRO A 151 -16.67 9.88 -16.72
N THR A 152 -17.43 9.71 -17.80
CA THR A 152 -16.85 9.70 -19.15
C THR A 152 -16.43 11.12 -19.56
N ILE A 153 -15.55 11.23 -20.56
CA ILE A 153 -15.11 12.51 -21.10
C ILE A 153 -16.31 13.32 -21.64
N GLU A 154 -17.31 12.67 -22.23
CA GLU A 154 -18.56 13.31 -22.68
C GLU A 154 -19.35 13.90 -21.51
N GLN A 155 -19.43 13.17 -20.39
CA GLN A 155 -20.09 13.68 -19.18
C GLN A 155 -19.36 14.91 -18.64
N MET A 156 -18.01 14.91 -18.61
CA MET A 156 -17.23 16.08 -18.22
C MET A 156 -17.51 17.28 -19.13
N LYS A 157 -17.63 17.06 -20.45
CA LYS A 157 -17.98 18.11 -21.43
C LYS A 157 -19.37 18.68 -21.19
N ILE A 158 -20.37 17.82 -21.02
CA ILE A 158 -21.78 18.21 -20.80
C ILE A 158 -21.91 19.07 -19.55
N HIS A 159 -21.22 18.69 -18.48
CA HIS A 159 -21.25 19.41 -17.21
C HIS A 159 -20.30 20.60 -17.16
N LYS A 160 -19.55 20.88 -18.24
CA LYS A 160 -18.54 21.95 -18.32
C LYS A 160 -17.45 21.85 -17.26
N ALA A 161 -17.03 20.62 -16.97
CA ALA A 161 -15.98 20.33 -16.01
C ALA A 161 -14.56 20.51 -16.59
N ILE A 162 -14.43 20.57 -17.92
CA ILE A 162 -13.14 20.68 -18.63
C ILE A 162 -12.69 22.13 -18.66
N TRP A 163 -11.44 22.34 -18.25
CA TRP A 163 -10.73 23.62 -18.25
C TRP A 163 -9.63 23.60 -19.31
N CYS A 164 -9.22 24.78 -19.76
CA CYS A 164 -8.13 24.94 -20.71
C CYS A 164 -7.06 25.88 -20.16
N HIS A 165 -5.80 25.50 -20.31
CA HIS A 165 -4.65 26.40 -20.14
C HIS A 165 -3.86 26.42 -21.46
N GLY A 166 -4.06 27.45 -22.27
CA GLY A 166 -3.60 27.43 -23.66
C GLY A 166 -4.37 26.39 -24.46
N GLU A 167 -3.65 25.45 -25.11
CA GLU A 167 -4.24 24.34 -25.87
C GLU A 167 -4.47 23.08 -25.02
N GLU A 168 -3.97 23.05 -23.79
CA GLU A 168 -4.08 21.86 -22.92
C GLU A 168 -5.40 21.83 -22.16
N GLU A 169 -6.14 20.73 -22.33
CA GLU A 169 -7.37 20.42 -21.60
C GLU A 169 -7.06 19.65 -20.31
N PHE A 170 -7.70 20.04 -19.21
CA PHE A 170 -7.58 19.37 -17.92
C PHE A 170 -8.88 19.44 -17.12
N VAL A 171 -8.97 18.64 -16.06
CA VAL A 171 -10.08 18.63 -15.10
C VAL A 171 -9.55 18.74 -13.68
N TYR A 172 -10.42 19.10 -12.73
CA TYR A 172 -10.09 19.09 -11.30
C TYR A 172 -10.59 17.80 -10.65
N THR A 173 -9.69 16.93 -10.24
CA THR A 173 -10.02 15.65 -9.60
C THR A 173 -9.93 15.70 -8.09
N ASP A 174 -10.67 14.81 -7.42
CA ASP A 174 -10.65 14.61 -5.98
C ASP A 174 -9.42 13.84 -5.48
N SER A 175 -9.11 14.02 -4.19
CA SER A 175 -8.02 13.32 -3.50
C SER A 175 -8.27 13.18 -2.00
N LEU A 176 -8.45 14.31 -1.32
CA LEU A 176 -8.53 14.44 0.13
C LEU A 176 -9.70 15.33 0.46
N PHE A 177 -10.33 15.10 1.61
CA PHE A 177 -11.33 16.04 2.10
C PHE A 177 -11.48 16.00 3.62
N TYR A 178 -11.90 17.14 4.13
CA TYR A 178 -12.29 17.33 5.50
C TYR A 178 -13.81 17.44 5.61
N PHE A 179 -14.37 16.98 6.72
CA PHE A 179 -15.70 17.37 7.15
C PHE A 179 -15.76 17.68 8.64
N ASN A 180 -16.60 18.65 9.02
CA ASN A 180 -16.66 19.12 10.39
C ASN A 180 -17.32 18.11 11.35
N MET A 181 -17.22 18.37 12.65
CA MET A 181 -17.79 17.50 13.69
C MET A 181 -19.32 17.38 13.63
N ASN A 182 -20.03 18.39 13.11
CA ASN A 182 -21.48 18.31 12.95
C ASN A 182 -21.87 17.31 11.84
N VAL A 183 -21.14 17.28 10.72
CA VAL A 183 -21.29 16.25 9.69
C VAL A 183 -20.93 14.88 10.25
N ALA A 184 -19.80 14.76 10.97
CA ALA A 184 -19.36 13.51 11.58
C ALA A 184 -20.43 12.94 12.53
N GLN A 185 -21.06 13.80 13.34
CA GLN A 185 -22.13 13.40 14.26
C GLN A 185 -23.37 12.89 13.51
N ARG A 186 -23.79 13.56 12.42
CA ARG A 186 -24.90 13.10 11.56
C ARG A 186 -24.63 11.73 10.94
N LEU A 187 -23.41 11.51 10.42
CA LEU A 187 -23.01 10.20 9.88
C LEU A 187 -22.99 9.11 10.96
N ALA A 188 -22.46 9.42 12.14
CA ALA A 188 -22.46 8.50 13.28
C ALA A 188 -23.89 8.14 13.72
N ASP A 189 -24.83 9.08 13.66
CA ASP A 189 -26.23 8.81 13.98
C ASP A 189 -26.91 7.89 12.96
N VAL A 190 -26.57 7.98 11.68
CA VAL A 190 -27.01 7.00 10.68
C VAL A 190 -26.51 5.60 11.04
N TYR A 191 -25.22 5.47 11.38
CA TYR A 191 -24.65 4.20 11.81
C TYR A 191 -25.35 3.66 13.08
N ARG A 192 -25.58 4.52 14.08
CA ARG A 192 -26.31 4.17 15.30
C ARG A 192 -27.79 3.85 15.08
N GLN A 193 -28.41 4.25 13.98
CA GLN A 193 -29.80 3.86 13.69
C GLN A 193 -29.86 2.51 12.96
N GLU A 194 -28.83 2.19 12.19
CA GLU A 194 -28.80 1.01 11.33
C GLU A 194 -28.13 -0.19 12.01
N HIS A 195 -27.23 0.07 12.98
CA HIS A 195 -26.50 -0.85 13.87
C HIS A 195 -25.68 -1.98 13.22
N ASN A 196 -26.03 -2.42 12.01
CA ASN A 196 -25.44 -3.56 11.32
C ASN A 196 -25.41 -3.31 9.81
N ILE A 197 -24.56 -2.37 9.38
CA ILE A 197 -24.31 -2.09 7.97
C ILE A 197 -23.38 -3.21 7.44
N GLN A 198 -23.89 -4.09 6.57
CA GLN A 198 -23.14 -5.22 6.00
C GLN A 198 -22.76 -5.01 4.53
N CYS A 199 -22.81 -3.75 4.09
CA CYS A 199 -22.49 -3.35 2.73
C CYS A 199 -21.38 -2.30 2.73
N GLU A 200 -20.57 -2.32 1.68
CA GLU A 200 -19.53 -1.31 1.46
C GLU A 200 -20.16 0.04 1.08
N ILE A 201 -19.72 1.08 1.80
CA ILE A 201 -20.04 2.48 1.57
C ILE A 201 -18.73 3.18 1.18
N ASP A 202 -18.71 3.78 0.00
CA ASP A 202 -17.55 4.47 -0.53
C ASP A 202 -17.64 5.94 -0.11
N CYS A 203 -16.71 6.41 0.74
CA CYS A 203 -16.74 7.79 1.21
C CYS A 203 -16.59 8.82 0.07
N TYR A 204 -15.86 8.49 -1.00
CA TYR A 204 -15.72 9.40 -2.15
C TYR A 204 -16.99 9.36 -3.00
N GLY A 205 -17.43 8.18 -3.42
CA GLY A 205 -18.61 8.04 -4.26
C GLY A 205 -19.93 8.44 -3.58
N ASP A 206 -20.15 7.94 -2.37
CA ASP A 206 -21.43 8.03 -1.68
C ASP A 206 -21.60 9.34 -0.91
N PHE A 207 -20.51 9.96 -0.41
CA PHE A 207 -20.64 11.25 0.29
C PHE A 207 -20.63 12.41 -0.72
N MET A 208 -19.68 12.43 -1.64
CA MET A 208 -19.49 13.57 -2.56
C MET A 208 -20.64 13.75 -3.55
N SER A 209 -21.35 12.67 -3.90
CA SER A 209 -22.49 12.75 -4.82
C SER A 209 -23.64 13.62 -4.30
N ALA A 210 -23.78 13.75 -2.98
CA ALA A 210 -24.78 14.58 -2.33
C ALA A 210 -24.36 16.06 -2.19
N LEU A 211 -23.12 16.40 -2.54
CA LEU A 211 -22.54 17.72 -2.27
C LEU A 211 -22.51 18.62 -3.52
N GLY A 212 -22.49 19.93 -3.26
CA GLY A 212 -22.43 20.99 -4.27
C GLY A 212 -23.73 21.80 -4.36
N ILE A 213 -23.71 22.87 -5.15
CA ILE A 213 -24.86 23.77 -5.36
C ILE A 213 -26.03 23.04 -6.07
N CYS A 214 -25.70 22.09 -6.95
CA CYS A 214 -26.65 21.30 -7.72
C CYS A 214 -26.19 19.83 -7.74
N PRO A 215 -26.37 19.10 -6.62
CA PRO A 215 -25.79 17.77 -6.43
C PRO A 215 -26.34 16.74 -7.42
N LEU A 216 -25.62 15.62 -7.55
CA LEU A 216 -26.03 14.55 -8.47
C LEU A 216 -27.35 13.90 -8.03
N PRO A 217 -28.12 13.28 -8.94
CA PRO A 217 -29.37 12.64 -8.57
C PRO A 217 -29.20 11.62 -7.44
N ARG A 218 -30.11 11.68 -6.46
CA ARG A 218 -30.20 10.73 -5.34
C ARG A 218 -30.11 9.28 -5.84
N PRO A 219 -29.32 8.40 -5.19
CA PRO A 219 -29.21 7.00 -5.57
C PRO A 219 -30.57 6.29 -5.62
N VAL A 220 -30.83 5.54 -6.68
CA VAL A 220 -32.09 4.81 -6.92
C VAL A 220 -31.84 3.30 -6.90
N THR A 221 -32.77 2.55 -6.32
CA THR A 221 -32.75 1.08 -6.35
C THR A 221 -32.91 0.60 -7.79
N LYS A 222 -31.93 -0.13 -8.32
CA LYS A 222 -32.10 -0.82 -9.62
C LYS A 222 -32.90 -2.10 -9.39
N GLU A 223 -33.80 -2.44 -10.32
CA GLU A 223 -34.74 -3.59 -10.19
C GLU A 223 -34.05 -4.96 -10.02
N ASN A 224 -32.73 -5.07 -10.23
CA ASN A 224 -31.93 -6.29 -10.10
C ASN A 224 -30.81 -6.19 -9.04
N ASP A 225 -30.86 -5.22 -8.12
CA ASP A 225 -29.83 -5.08 -7.08
C ASP A 225 -30.19 -5.92 -5.85
N ASP A 226 -29.50 -7.05 -5.67
CA ASP A 226 -29.64 -7.95 -4.51
C ASP A 226 -29.32 -7.24 -3.17
N ASN A 227 -28.79 -6.01 -3.19
CA ASN A 227 -28.36 -5.29 -2.00
C ASN A 227 -29.27 -4.10 -1.65
N GLN A 228 -30.54 -4.38 -1.33
CA GLN A 228 -31.52 -3.38 -0.87
C GLN A 228 -31.02 -2.58 0.36
N GLN A 229 -30.24 -3.21 1.24
CA GLN A 229 -29.62 -2.53 2.39
C GLN A 229 -28.68 -1.43 1.91
N ARG A 230 -27.78 -1.74 0.97
CA ARG A 230 -26.81 -0.75 0.45
C ARG A 230 -27.48 0.48 -0.12
N THR A 231 -28.51 0.31 -0.95
CA THR A 231 -29.24 1.45 -1.51
C THR A 231 -29.93 2.27 -0.42
N ARG A 232 -30.57 1.61 0.57
CA ARG A 232 -31.19 2.29 1.71
C ARG A 232 -30.18 3.14 2.48
N ILE A 233 -29.01 2.59 2.80
CA ILE A 233 -27.96 3.30 3.53
C ILE A 233 -27.43 4.48 2.71
N LYS A 234 -27.10 4.27 1.44
CA LYS A 234 -26.64 5.35 0.54
C LYS A 234 -27.66 6.48 0.43
N GLN A 235 -28.94 6.16 0.37
CA GLN A 235 -30.01 7.17 0.36
C GLN A 235 -30.10 7.95 1.67
N LYS A 236 -29.97 7.29 2.83
CA LYS A 236 -29.93 7.98 4.12
C LYS A 236 -28.73 8.92 4.24
N ILE A 237 -27.56 8.46 3.81
CA ILE A 237 -26.34 9.27 3.76
C ILE A 237 -26.55 10.47 2.84
N TYR A 238 -27.06 10.23 1.62
CA TYR A 238 -27.37 11.31 0.67
C TYR A 238 -28.30 12.36 1.30
N ASP A 239 -29.38 11.93 1.95
CA ASP A 239 -30.37 12.83 2.54
C ASP A 239 -29.81 13.71 3.67
N ILE A 240 -28.91 13.18 4.52
CA ILE A 240 -28.30 13.98 5.60
C ILE A 240 -27.21 14.95 5.10
N LEU A 241 -26.68 14.70 3.91
CA LEU A 241 -25.58 15.47 3.31
C LEU A 241 -26.05 16.52 2.28
N LEU A 242 -27.27 16.40 1.74
CA LEU A 242 -27.79 17.20 0.62
C LEU A 242 -27.67 18.73 0.78
N ASP A 243 -27.69 19.23 2.02
CA ASP A 243 -27.63 20.67 2.33
C ASP A 243 -26.28 21.10 2.92
N CYS A 244 -25.27 20.22 2.94
CA CYS A 244 -23.95 20.57 3.45
C CYS A 244 -23.21 21.49 2.47
N HIS A 245 -22.58 22.53 3.01
CA HIS A 245 -21.76 23.42 2.19
C HIS A 245 -20.40 22.77 1.85
N LEU A 246 -20.06 22.76 0.56
CA LEU A 246 -18.79 22.24 0.05
C LEU A 246 -17.91 23.39 -0.47
N GLN A 247 -16.77 23.57 0.17
CA GLN A 247 -15.67 24.38 -0.32
C GLN A 247 -14.64 23.51 -1.04
N VAL A 248 -14.11 24.01 -2.15
CA VAL A 248 -12.99 23.37 -2.86
C VAL A 248 -11.73 24.22 -2.74
N VAL A 249 -10.63 23.59 -2.32
CA VAL A 249 -9.28 24.16 -2.32
C VAL A 249 -8.52 23.60 -3.51
N ILE A 250 -8.15 24.47 -4.44
CA ILE A 250 -7.37 24.06 -5.62
C ILE A 250 -5.89 24.06 -5.29
N LEU A 251 -5.26 22.91 -5.50
CA LEU A 251 -3.82 22.73 -5.40
C LEU A 251 -3.21 22.87 -6.79
N HIS A 252 -2.85 24.10 -7.17
CA HIS A 252 -2.40 24.43 -8.53
C HIS A 252 -1.11 23.72 -8.95
N LYS A 253 -0.20 23.52 -8.00
CA LYS A 253 1.03 22.74 -8.17
C LYS A 253 0.95 21.56 -7.24
N SER A 254 0.56 20.43 -7.80
CA SER A 254 0.40 19.20 -7.04
C SER A 254 0.57 17.98 -7.93
N SER A 255 0.98 16.88 -7.31
CA SER A 255 0.96 15.55 -7.90
C SER A 255 0.11 14.62 -7.06
N PHE A 256 -0.66 13.78 -7.71
CA PHE A 256 -1.51 12.76 -7.10
C PHE A 256 -1.04 11.40 -7.62
N ASN A 257 -0.36 10.64 -6.77
CA ASN A 257 0.39 9.45 -7.18
C ASN A 257 -0.21 8.18 -6.56
N HIS A 258 -0.64 7.25 -7.40
CA HIS A 258 -1.20 5.97 -6.96
C HIS A 258 -0.12 4.93 -6.66
N THR A 259 -0.43 4.01 -5.76
CA THR A 259 0.32 2.77 -5.50
C THR A 259 -0.58 1.54 -5.74
N GLY A 260 -1.52 1.61 -6.69
CA GLY A 260 -2.58 0.62 -6.87
C GLY A 260 -2.17 -0.60 -7.70
N THR A 261 -1.10 -0.48 -8.49
CA THR A 261 -0.55 -1.54 -9.35
C THR A 261 0.90 -1.86 -9.00
N ASN A 262 1.37 -3.05 -9.42
CA ASN A 262 2.77 -3.45 -9.20
C ASN A 262 3.75 -2.51 -9.92
N ASP A 263 3.38 -2.01 -11.10
CA ASP A 263 4.19 -1.05 -11.86
C ASP A 263 4.31 0.27 -11.11
N GLU A 264 3.20 0.84 -10.65
CA GLU A 264 3.20 2.06 -9.82
C GLU A 264 4.01 1.88 -8.54
N TYR A 265 3.83 0.75 -7.87
CA TYR A 265 4.52 0.44 -6.63
C TYR A 265 6.04 0.33 -6.82
N LEU A 266 6.51 -0.37 -7.87
CA LEU A 266 7.93 -0.41 -8.22
C LEU A 266 8.44 0.96 -8.67
N ASP A 267 7.64 1.71 -9.43
CA ASP A 267 8.04 3.03 -9.92
C ASP A 267 8.35 3.97 -8.77
N ILE A 268 7.45 4.00 -7.78
CA ILE A 268 7.62 4.75 -6.55
C ILE A 268 8.80 4.22 -5.75
N CYS A 269 8.83 2.94 -5.39
CA CYS A 269 9.88 2.40 -4.50
C CYS A 269 11.29 2.49 -5.11
N CYS A 270 11.43 2.36 -6.43
CA CYS A 270 12.72 2.37 -7.11
C CYS A 270 13.13 3.75 -7.62
N GLY A 271 12.31 4.79 -7.45
CA GLY A 271 12.59 6.12 -8.00
C GLY A 271 12.80 6.07 -9.52
N ILE A 272 11.87 5.43 -10.22
CA ILE A 272 11.89 5.26 -11.68
C ILE A 272 10.57 5.76 -12.29
N GLY A 273 10.58 5.98 -13.61
CA GLY A 273 9.47 6.67 -14.25
C GLY A 273 9.40 8.13 -13.80
N LYS A 274 8.42 8.87 -14.33
CA LYS A 274 8.23 10.29 -13.99
C LYS A 274 7.82 10.44 -12.52
N THR A 275 6.79 9.71 -12.10
CA THR A 275 6.24 9.74 -10.75
C THR A 275 7.25 9.36 -9.67
N GLY A 276 8.00 8.27 -9.85
CA GLY A 276 8.97 7.83 -8.86
C GLY A 276 10.14 8.81 -8.71
N GLN A 277 10.61 9.39 -9.82
CA GLN A 277 11.66 10.42 -9.78
C GLN A 277 11.21 11.66 -9.03
N GLU A 278 10.01 12.17 -9.33
CA GLU A 278 9.42 13.33 -8.65
C GLU A 278 9.31 13.09 -7.13
N ILE A 279 8.77 11.93 -6.71
CA ILE A 279 8.65 11.62 -5.27
C ILE A 279 10.01 11.50 -4.59
N PHE A 280 10.99 10.87 -5.24
CA PHE A 280 12.34 10.73 -4.68
C PHE A 280 13.03 12.09 -4.51
N GLU A 281 12.87 12.99 -5.47
CA GLU A 281 13.43 14.33 -5.42
C GLU A 281 12.77 15.17 -4.33
N GLU A 282 11.43 15.20 -4.29
CA GLU A 282 10.66 16.01 -3.35
C GLU A 282 10.82 15.54 -1.90
N LEU A 283 10.76 14.22 -1.66
CA LEU A 283 10.88 13.63 -0.34
C LEU A 283 12.33 13.28 0.04
N LYS A 284 13.29 13.54 -0.86
CA LYS A 284 14.72 13.20 -0.70
C LYS A 284 14.93 11.73 -0.30
N LEU A 285 14.19 10.83 -0.96
CA LEU A 285 14.27 9.40 -0.68
C LEU A 285 15.55 8.79 -1.28
N GLU A 286 16.04 7.76 -0.60
CA GLU A 286 17.17 6.96 -1.07
C GLU A 286 16.69 5.57 -1.46
N LYS A 287 17.33 4.96 -2.48
CA LYS A 287 16.98 3.61 -2.94
C LYS A 287 17.42 2.54 -1.95
N HIS A 288 18.48 2.78 -1.19
CA HIS A 288 19.09 1.80 -0.30
C HIS A 288 18.98 2.31 1.13
N VAL A 289 18.00 1.80 1.88
CA VAL A 289 17.69 2.19 3.25
C VAL A 289 17.91 0.99 4.16
N GLY A 290 18.83 1.08 5.13
CA GLY A 290 19.17 -0.07 5.97
C GLY A 290 19.65 -1.26 5.14
N CYS A 291 20.52 -1.02 4.16
CA CYS A 291 21.11 -2.08 3.35
C CYS A 291 22.46 -2.47 3.95
N LYS A 292 22.64 -3.75 4.26
CA LYS A 292 23.93 -4.32 4.64
C LYS A 292 24.35 -5.39 3.66
N VAL A 293 25.62 -5.36 3.28
CA VAL A 293 26.22 -6.40 2.44
C VAL A 293 26.74 -7.52 3.35
N PHE A 294 26.47 -8.77 2.98
CA PHE A 294 26.98 -9.92 3.70
C PHE A 294 28.52 -9.95 3.65
N ASP A 295 29.14 -10.12 4.81
CA ASP A 295 30.58 -10.28 4.97
C ASP A 295 30.83 -11.58 5.76
N GLU A 296 31.44 -12.57 5.11
CA GLU A 296 31.82 -13.87 5.70
C GLU A 296 32.84 -13.73 6.84
N GLY A 297 33.54 -12.58 6.93
CA GLY A 297 34.54 -12.30 7.95
C GLY A 297 34.04 -11.54 9.18
N ARG A 298 32.74 -11.17 9.24
CA ARG A 298 32.16 -10.36 10.32
C ARG A 298 31.35 -11.20 11.31
N HIS A 299 31.56 -10.98 12.60
CA HIS A 299 30.90 -11.74 13.66
C HIS A 299 29.40 -11.39 13.81
N ASP A 300 28.99 -10.15 13.51
CA ASP A 300 27.60 -9.69 13.61
C ASP A 300 26.67 -10.33 12.56
N THR A 301 27.19 -10.63 11.36
CA THR A 301 26.48 -11.40 10.34
C THR A 301 26.39 -12.88 10.71
N ILE A 302 27.42 -13.45 11.34
CA ILE A 302 27.47 -14.87 11.75
C ILE A 302 26.56 -15.15 12.96
N ASP A 303 26.50 -14.26 13.95
CA ASP A 303 25.69 -14.45 15.16
C ASP A 303 24.18 -14.41 14.85
N PHE A 304 23.74 -13.44 14.03
CA PHE A 304 22.35 -13.38 13.53
C PHE A 304 21.94 -14.69 12.82
N TRP A 305 22.86 -15.28 12.07
CA TRP A 305 22.67 -16.53 11.33
C TRP A 305 22.63 -17.78 12.21
N HIS A 306 23.21 -17.75 13.41
CA HIS A 306 23.14 -18.85 14.38
C HIS A 306 22.00 -18.72 15.40
N GLY A 307 21.08 -17.77 15.20
CA GLY A 307 19.99 -17.50 16.14
C GLY A 307 20.47 -16.86 17.45
N ILE A 308 21.70 -16.35 17.48
CA ILE A 308 22.25 -15.59 18.60
C ILE A 308 22.04 -14.12 18.22
N LEU A 309 21.05 -13.46 18.82
CA LEU A 309 20.96 -11.99 18.75
C LEU A 309 22.30 -11.43 19.24
N PRO A 310 23.12 -10.76 18.40
CA PRO A 310 24.35 -10.19 18.91
C PRO A 310 23.96 -9.11 19.92
N ALA A 311 24.49 -9.23 21.14
CA ALA A 311 24.54 -8.10 22.05
C ALA A 311 25.26 -6.96 21.30
N LEU A 312 24.54 -5.85 21.09
CA LEU A 312 25.05 -4.65 20.44
C LEU A 312 26.46 -4.32 20.94
N PRO A 313 27.49 -4.21 20.07
CA PRO A 313 28.70 -3.53 20.45
C PRO A 313 28.32 -2.08 20.77
N HIS A 314 28.52 -1.69 22.03
CA HIS A 314 28.41 -0.30 22.45
C HIS A 314 29.45 0.52 21.72
N GLY A 315 28.98 1.41 20.85
CA GLY A 315 29.80 2.45 20.24
C GLY A 315 30.80 1.90 19.24
N ASP A 316 30.50 2.07 17.96
CA ASP A 316 31.41 2.78 17.08
C ASP A 316 30.64 3.19 15.82
N THR A 317 30.93 4.41 15.37
CA THR A 317 30.31 5.16 14.28
C THR A 317 29.95 4.30 13.07
N LEU A 318 28.64 4.19 12.80
CA LEU A 318 28.02 3.64 11.59
C LEU A 318 28.52 4.40 10.36
N HIS A 319 29.69 4.03 9.86
CA HIS A 319 30.16 4.47 8.56
C HIS A 319 29.33 3.76 7.49
N HIS A 320 28.45 4.52 6.84
CA HIS A 320 27.88 4.20 5.53
C HIS A 320 29.00 3.77 4.56
N GLN A 321 29.04 2.48 4.21
CA GLN A 321 29.85 1.94 3.12
C GLN A 321 29.17 0.71 2.50
N PRO A 322 29.36 0.45 1.20
CA PRO A 322 28.34 0.74 0.21
C PRO A 322 27.45 -0.47 -0.05
N SER A 323 26.18 -0.15 -0.36
CA SER A 323 25.36 -0.81 -1.39
C SER A 323 26.06 -1.94 -2.13
N ALA A 324 25.49 -3.15 -2.16
CA ALA A 324 25.92 -4.19 -3.11
C ALA A 324 26.02 -3.52 -4.50
N PRO A 325 27.23 -3.30 -5.05
CA PRO A 325 27.47 -2.23 -6.03
C PRO A 325 26.75 -2.46 -7.37
N ASP A 326 26.33 -3.70 -7.58
CA ASP A 326 25.66 -4.15 -8.78
C ASP A 326 24.18 -4.53 -8.52
N VAL A 327 23.62 -4.10 -7.38
CA VAL A 327 22.19 -4.13 -7.07
C VAL A 327 21.64 -2.73 -7.34
N TYR A 328 21.16 -2.53 -8.57
CA TYR A 328 20.65 -1.22 -9.02
C TYR A 328 19.22 -0.93 -8.55
N GLY A 329 18.50 -1.95 -8.07
CA GLY A 329 17.15 -1.83 -7.53
C GLY A 329 17.10 -1.18 -6.15
N CYS A 330 15.88 -1.06 -5.62
CA CYS A 330 15.63 -0.59 -4.26
C CYS A 330 15.88 -1.70 -3.24
N VAL A 331 16.55 -1.37 -2.14
CA VAL A 331 16.86 -2.29 -1.05
C VAL A 331 16.49 -1.64 0.27
N ILE A 332 15.63 -2.31 1.02
CA ILE A 332 15.03 -1.80 2.24
C ILE A 332 15.24 -2.82 3.37
N HIS A 333 15.91 -2.42 4.45
CA HIS A 333 16.18 -3.23 5.65
C HIS A 333 16.53 -4.69 5.33
N SER A 334 17.56 -4.87 4.52
CA SER A 334 17.92 -6.18 3.98
C SER A 334 19.42 -6.45 4.05
N PHE A 335 19.75 -7.72 4.25
CA PHE A 335 21.09 -8.27 4.07
C PHE A 335 21.21 -8.89 2.69
N ILE A 336 22.18 -8.45 1.91
CA ILE A 336 22.35 -8.88 0.51
C ILE A 336 23.77 -9.40 0.30
N HIS A 337 23.89 -10.58 -0.30
CA HIS A 337 25.18 -11.16 -0.64
C HIS A 337 25.94 -10.26 -1.64
N PRO A 338 27.27 -10.04 -1.48
CA PRO A 338 28.05 -9.10 -2.29
C PRO A 338 28.07 -9.41 -3.79
N LYS A 339 27.88 -10.69 -4.14
CA LYS A 339 27.79 -11.16 -5.53
C LYS A 339 26.37 -11.08 -6.12
N CYS A 340 25.40 -10.51 -5.39
CA CYS A 340 24.06 -10.28 -5.95
C CYS A 340 24.06 -9.20 -7.02
N ARG A 341 23.26 -9.41 -8.06
CA ARG A 341 23.10 -8.53 -9.22
C ARG A 341 21.61 -8.33 -9.44
N SER A 342 21.16 -7.09 -9.60
CA SER A 342 19.75 -6.80 -9.89
C SER A 342 19.61 -5.62 -10.85
N SER A 343 18.50 -5.54 -11.55
CA SER A 343 18.21 -4.39 -12.39
C SER A 343 17.58 -3.23 -11.61
N LYS A 344 17.43 -2.08 -12.28
CA LYS A 344 16.80 -0.88 -11.71
C LYS A 344 15.32 -1.10 -11.33
N ARG A 345 14.64 -2.08 -11.95
CA ARG A 345 13.25 -2.45 -11.67
C ARG A 345 13.20 -3.68 -10.75
N SER A 346 13.82 -3.58 -9.59
CA SER A 346 13.77 -4.64 -8.58
C SER A 346 13.68 -4.05 -7.17
N LEU A 347 12.90 -4.70 -6.30
CA LEU A 347 12.73 -4.32 -4.91
C LEU A 347 13.06 -5.50 -4.00
N PHE A 348 13.90 -5.22 -3.00
CA PHE A 348 14.19 -6.13 -1.89
C PHE A 348 13.77 -5.44 -0.61
N GLU A 349 12.82 -6.02 0.11
CA GLU A 349 12.40 -5.49 1.41
C GLU A 349 12.42 -6.59 2.47
N TYR A 350 13.05 -6.31 3.61
CA TYR A 350 13.14 -7.25 4.74
C TYR A 350 13.73 -8.62 4.36
N CYS A 351 14.68 -8.63 3.43
CA CYS A 351 15.29 -9.84 2.92
C CYS A 351 16.62 -10.15 3.64
N CYS A 352 16.90 -11.43 3.87
CA CYS A 352 18.19 -11.94 4.28
C CYS A 352 18.68 -12.92 3.20
N ILE A 353 19.53 -12.43 2.29
CA ILE A 353 20.05 -13.18 1.15
C ILE A 353 21.54 -13.35 1.34
N GLY A 354 21.98 -14.55 1.71
CA GLY A 354 23.41 -14.89 1.84
C GLY A 354 23.94 -15.79 0.73
N VAL A 355 23.20 -15.94 -0.37
CA VAL A 355 23.67 -16.65 -1.57
C VAL A 355 23.86 -15.68 -2.75
N PRO A 356 24.85 -15.89 -3.63
CA PRO A 356 24.95 -15.13 -4.88
C PRO A 356 23.69 -15.28 -5.74
N MET A 357 23.06 -14.16 -6.13
CA MET A 357 21.85 -14.17 -6.97
C MET A 357 21.94 -13.21 -8.15
N GLN A 358 21.39 -13.59 -9.30
CA GLN A 358 21.10 -12.67 -10.41
C GLN A 358 19.59 -12.54 -10.57
N ILE A 359 19.07 -11.33 -10.35
CA ILE A 359 17.64 -11.03 -10.33
C ILE A 359 17.22 -10.34 -11.63
N GLY A 360 16.15 -10.87 -12.25
CA GLY A 360 15.53 -10.29 -13.44
C GLY A 360 14.72 -9.01 -13.18
N ASP A 361 14.33 -8.33 -14.26
CA ASP A 361 13.52 -7.11 -14.23
C ASP A 361 12.11 -7.38 -13.66
N ASN A 362 11.49 -6.33 -13.11
CA ASN A 362 10.15 -6.39 -12.53
C ASN A 362 10.04 -7.46 -11.44
N THR A 363 11.00 -7.44 -10.51
CA THR A 363 11.05 -8.42 -9.41
C THR A 363 10.82 -7.76 -8.06
N ILE A 364 9.92 -8.32 -7.25
CA ILE A 364 9.70 -7.92 -5.86
C ILE A 364 9.99 -9.12 -4.97
N LEU A 365 10.98 -8.99 -4.09
CA LEU A 365 11.27 -9.95 -3.02
C LEU A 365 10.97 -9.29 -1.68
N SER A 366 10.04 -9.87 -0.93
CA SER A 366 9.66 -9.38 0.39
C SER A 366 9.82 -10.46 1.44
N ASN A 367 10.46 -10.13 2.56
CA ASN A 367 10.55 -11.00 3.72
C ASN A 367 11.25 -12.34 3.45
N ILE A 368 12.12 -12.41 2.44
CA ILE A 368 12.79 -13.65 2.02
C ILE A 368 13.98 -13.94 2.94
N THR A 369 14.09 -15.18 3.42
CA THR A 369 15.31 -15.70 4.05
C THR A 369 15.89 -16.80 3.17
N LEU A 370 17.04 -16.53 2.56
CA LEU A 370 17.78 -17.48 1.73
C LEU A 370 19.24 -17.46 2.13
N VAL A 371 19.56 -18.37 3.01
CA VAL A 371 20.83 -18.51 3.73
C VAL A 371 21.76 -19.47 2.99
N THR A 372 21.20 -20.59 2.55
CA THR A 372 21.89 -21.62 1.77
C THR A 372 21.07 -21.98 0.56
N TYR A 373 21.72 -22.46 -0.51
CA TYR A 373 21.01 -22.97 -1.67
C TYR A 373 21.41 -24.42 -1.94
N SER A 374 20.41 -25.30 -2.01
CA SER A 374 20.59 -26.77 -2.08
C SER A 374 21.26 -27.29 -3.36
N ASP A 375 21.27 -26.50 -4.46
CA ASP A 375 21.85 -26.92 -5.74
C ASP A 375 23.35 -26.57 -5.81
N PHE A 376 24.19 -27.53 -5.44
CA PHE A 376 25.66 -27.44 -5.44
C PHE A 376 26.31 -27.16 -6.81
N ASN A 377 25.56 -27.22 -7.91
CA ASN A 377 26.10 -27.01 -9.25
C ASN A 377 25.99 -25.55 -9.73
N GLN A 378 25.08 -24.75 -9.16
CA GLN A 378 24.95 -23.33 -9.51
C GLN A 378 25.73 -22.46 -8.54
N THR A 379 26.77 -21.80 -9.06
CA THR A 379 27.56 -20.82 -8.28
C THR A 379 26.81 -19.51 -8.07
N ILE A 380 25.77 -19.24 -8.88
CA ILE A 380 24.89 -18.07 -8.82
C ILE A 380 23.46 -18.53 -9.11
N LEU A 381 22.52 -18.20 -8.23
CA LEU A 381 21.10 -18.49 -8.41
C LEU A 381 20.45 -17.43 -9.32
N HIS A 382 19.79 -17.87 -10.39
CA HIS A 382 19.11 -16.98 -11.33
C HIS A 382 17.61 -16.92 -11.04
N LEU A 383 17.09 -15.71 -10.74
CA LEU A 383 15.65 -15.47 -10.67
C LEU A 383 15.12 -14.90 -11.99
N PRO A 384 13.98 -15.40 -12.50
CA PRO A 384 13.37 -14.87 -13.71
C PRO A 384 12.84 -13.44 -13.50
N SER A 385 12.68 -12.72 -14.61
CA SER A 385 11.95 -11.44 -14.62
C SER A 385 10.45 -11.65 -14.38
N ASN A 386 9.76 -10.57 -14.02
CA ASN A 386 8.31 -10.53 -13.77
C ASN A 386 7.89 -11.46 -12.62
N LEU A 387 8.56 -11.35 -11.48
CA LEU A 387 8.41 -12.25 -10.35
C LEU A 387 8.11 -11.48 -9.06
N ILE A 388 7.08 -11.90 -8.33
CA ILE A 388 6.81 -11.44 -6.97
C ILE A 388 6.93 -12.66 -6.07
N MET A 389 7.75 -12.58 -5.02
CA MET A 389 7.85 -13.62 -4.00
C MET A 389 7.83 -13.02 -2.60
N GLN A 390 7.08 -13.65 -1.71
CA GLN A 390 7.06 -13.27 -0.30
C GLN A 390 6.92 -14.48 0.61
N THR A 391 7.77 -14.53 1.64
CA THR A 391 7.69 -15.55 2.68
C THR A 391 6.89 -15.02 3.86
N ILE A 392 5.86 -15.77 4.27
CA ILE A 392 4.98 -15.43 5.37
C ILE A 392 5.17 -16.44 6.50
N PRO A 393 5.53 -16.01 7.72
CA PRO A 393 5.46 -16.86 8.89
C PRO A 393 4.00 -17.18 9.20
N LEU A 394 3.73 -18.44 9.52
CA LEU A 394 2.44 -18.99 9.88
C LEU A 394 2.47 -19.46 11.34
N ASN A 395 1.29 -19.62 11.91
CA ASN A 395 1.14 -20.20 13.25
C ASN A 395 1.87 -21.55 13.39
N ASN A 396 2.37 -21.82 14.59
CA ASN A 396 3.13 -23.02 14.96
C ASN A 396 4.52 -23.13 14.30
N GLU A 397 5.23 -22.01 14.16
CA GLU A 397 6.61 -21.98 13.61
C GLU A 397 6.69 -22.61 12.21
N LEU A 398 5.67 -22.34 11.39
CA LEU A 398 5.59 -22.79 10.00
C LEU A 398 5.79 -21.59 9.07
N PHE A 399 6.14 -21.86 7.81
CA PHE A 399 6.37 -20.84 6.80
C PHE A 399 5.74 -21.26 5.48
N ALA A 400 5.25 -20.26 4.73
CA ALA A 400 4.85 -20.44 3.35
C ALA A 400 5.36 -19.28 2.51
N THR A 401 6.09 -19.58 1.45
CA THR A 401 6.47 -18.61 0.42
C THR A 401 5.47 -18.70 -0.73
N PHE A 402 4.79 -17.59 -1.03
CA PHE A 402 3.97 -17.50 -2.23
C PHE A 402 4.72 -16.78 -3.35
N ALA A 403 4.32 -17.05 -4.59
CA ALA A 403 4.90 -16.42 -5.76
C ALA A 403 3.91 -16.23 -6.91
N PHE A 404 3.98 -15.10 -7.59
CA PHE A 404 3.15 -14.74 -8.75
C PHE A 404 3.94 -14.04 -9.85
N GLY A 405 3.42 -14.14 -11.07
CA GLY A 405 3.85 -13.30 -12.16
C GLY A 405 3.54 -11.84 -11.85
N PHE A 406 4.45 -10.93 -12.22
CA PHE A 406 4.30 -9.50 -11.95
C PHE A 406 3.03 -8.87 -12.57
N HIS A 407 2.51 -9.49 -13.63
CA HIS A 407 1.27 -9.07 -14.30
C HIS A 407 0.09 -10.04 -14.07
N ASP A 408 0.22 -11.02 -13.17
CA ASP A 408 -0.85 -11.96 -12.88
C ASP A 408 -2.02 -11.25 -12.18
N ASN A 409 -3.24 -11.51 -12.64
CA ASN A 409 -4.44 -11.01 -11.97
C ASN A 409 -4.93 -12.03 -10.95
N MET A 410 -4.66 -11.76 -9.68
CA MET A 410 -4.90 -12.73 -8.60
C MET A 410 -6.38 -13.05 -8.36
N LYS A 411 -7.28 -12.11 -8.68
CA LYS A 411 -8.70 -12.17 -8.29
C LYS A 411 -9.65 -12.46 -9.46
N ILE A 412 -9.13 -12.60 -10.68
CA ILE A 412 -9.98 -13.01 -11.80
C ILE A 412 -10.51 -14.42 -11.51
N THR A 413 -11.84 -14.51 -11.47
CA THR A 413 -12.59 -15.75 -11.46
C THR A 413 -13.16 -15.98 -12.85
N HIS A 414 -13.01 -17.18 -13.40
CA HIS A 414 -13.54 -17.50 -14.72
C HIS A 414 -14.02 -18.96 -14.79
N ASN A 415 -15.20 -19.19 -15.36
CA ASN A 415 -15.79 -20.54 -15.50
C ASN A 415 -14.90 -21.49 -16.34
N ASN A 416 -14.29 -20.95 -17.39
CA ASN A 416 -13.19 -21.62 -18.11
C ASN A 416 -11.86 -21.34 -17.41
N LEU A 417 -11.26 -22.38 -16.84
CA LEU A 417 -10.00 -22.32 -16.08
C LEU A 417 -8.77 -22.04 -16.94
N ASP A 418 -8.84 -22.28 -18.25
CA ASP A 418 -7.72 -21.97 -19.17
C ASP A 418 -7.49 -20.46 -19.32
N LYS A 419 -8.45 -19.63 -18.87
CA LYS A 419 -8.30 -18.17 -18.81
C LYS A 419 -7.71 -17.67 -17.50
N ILE A 420 -7.55 -18.54 -16.50
CA ILE A 420 -6.78 -18.22 -15.30
C ILE A 420 -5.33 -18.50 -15.65
N LEU A 421 -4.54 -17.44 -15.72
CA LEU A 421 -3.14 -17.50 -16.14
C LEU A 421 -2.23 -17.35 -14.92
N TYR A 422 -1.25 -18.23 -14.79
CA TYR A 422 -0.17 -18.17 -13.81
C TYR A 422 1.16 -18.05 -14.56
N PHE A 423 1.89 -16.95 -14.36
CA PHE A 423 3.06 -16.60 -15.17
C PHE A 423 2.77 -16.64 -16.70
N GLY A 424 1.59 -16.16 -17.09
CA GLY A 424 1.14 -16.12 -18.48
C GLY A 424 0.77 -17.48 -19.09
N GLN A 425 0.81 -18.58 -18.33
CA GLN A 425 0.40 -19.91 -18.76
C GLN A 425 -0.93 -20.32 -18.12
N PRO A 426 -1.80 -21.07 -18.81
CA PRO A 426 -3.02 -21.62 -18.21
C PRO A 426 -2.71 -22.44 -16.95
N VAL A 427 -3.52 -22.31 -15.90
CA VAL A 427 -3.37 -23.12 -14.66
C VAL A 427 -3.47 -24.62 -14.95
N SER A 428 -4.15 -25.03 -16.02
CA SER A 428 -4.16 -26.43 -16.50
C SER A 428 -2.77 -26.95 -16.88
N THR A 429 -1.90 -26.08 -17.43
CA THR A 429 -0.50 -26.41 -17.74
C THR A 429 0.32 -26.59 -16.47
N LEU A 430 0.09 -25.74 -15.45
CA LEU A 430 0.69 -25.91 -14.13
C LEU A 430 0.27 -27.23 -13.49
N ALA A 431 -1.03 -27.55 -13.50
CA ALA A 431 -1.55 -28.80 -12.94
C ALA A 431 -0.86 -30.04 -13.53
N GLY A 432 -0.65 -30.04 -14.85
CA GLY A 432 0.11 -31.09 -15.54
C GLY A 432 1.57 -31.20 -15.07
N ARG A 433 2.28 -30.07 -14.93
CA ARG A 433 3.67 -30.00 -14.43
C ARG A 433 3.83 -30.49 -13.00
N ILE A 434 2.78 -30.35 -12.17
CA ILE A 434 2.80 -30.77 -10.76
C ILE A 434 2.14 -32.13 -10.51
N HIS A 435 1.78 -32.84 -11.58
CA HIS A 435 1.11 -34.14 -11.56
C HIS A 435 -0.16 -34.15 -10.68
N ARG A 436 -1.02 -33.15 -10.87
CA ARG A 436 -2.34 -33.04 -10.23
C ARG A 436 -3.42 -32.74 -11.26
N THR A 437 -4.67 -33.03 -10.92
CA THR A 437 -5.79 -32.49 -11.69
C THR A 437 -6.04 -31.05 -11.25
N ILE A 438 -6.62 -30.24 -12.14
CA ILE A 438 -6.89 -28.84 -11.82
C ILE A 438 -7.88 -28.69 -10.66
N ASP A 439 -8.83 -29.62 -10.53
CA ASP A 439 -9.82 -29.62 -9.47
C ASP A 439 -9.19 -29.90 -8.09
N ASP A 440 -8.09 -30.67 -8.03
CA ASP A 440 -7.35 -30.92 -6.78
C ASP A 440 -6.69 -29.66 -6.20
N LEU A 441 -6.58 -28.59 -6.98
CA LEU A 441 -5.88 -27.36 -6.59
C LEU A 441 -6.82 -26.31 -5.97
N PHE A 442 -8.12 -26.58 -5.90
CA PHE A 442 -9.14 -25.68 -5.37
C PHE A 442 -10.10 -26.41 -4.44
N ASP A 443 -10.54 -25.75 -3.36
CA ASP A 443 -11.56 -26.31 -2.46
C ASP A 443 -12.99 -26.03 -2.94
N ASP A 444 -13.22 -24.89 -3.58
CA ASP A 444 -14.55 -24.40 -3.98
C ASP A 444 -14.64 -24.31 -5.52
N GLU A 445 -15.60 -25.02 -6.10
CA GLU A 445 -15.85 -25.00 -7.54
C GLU A 445 -16.35 -23.65 -8.05
N ASN A 446 -17.01 -22.87 -7.20
CA ASN A 446 -17.60 -21.58 -7.56
C ASN A 446 -16.62 -20.41 -7.35
N ASN A 447 -15.49 -20.64 -6.67
CA ASN A 447 -14.51 -19.62 -6.35
C ASN A 447 -13.09 -20.07 -6.73
N ARG A 448 -12.83 -20.07 -8.04
CA ARG A 448 -11.54 -20.46 -8.62
C ARG A 448 -10.82 -19.23 -9.17
N SER A 449 -9.76 -18.84 -8.48
CA SER A 449 -8.85 -17.76 -8.87
C SER A 449 -7.45 -18.08 -8.35
N LEU A 450 -6.41 -17.37 -8.79
CA LEU A 450 -5.07 -17.54 -8.23
C LEU A 450 -5.02 -17.28 -6.72
N TRP A 451 -5.94 -16.46 -6.19
CA TRP A 451 -6.08 -16.19 -4.75
C TRP A 451 -6.40 -17.46 -3.93
N THR A 452 -7.14 -18.41 -4.51
CA THR A 452 -7.61 -19.65 -3.89
C THR A 452 -6.84 -20.89 -4.35
N LEU A 453 -5.82 -20.72 -5.21
CA LEU A 453 -5.04 -21.80 -5.80
C LEU A 453 -4.05 -22.40 -4.78
N LYS A 454 -4.16 -23.71 -4.48
CA LYS A 454 -3.38 -24.42 -3.45
C LYS A 454 -2.09 -25.04 -3.98
N ILE A 455 -1.08 -24.21 -4.17
CA ILE A 455 0.21 -24.64 -4.76
C ILE A 455 1.43 -24.30 -3.90
N PHE A 456 1.26 -23.57 -2.80
CA PHE A 456 2.40 -23.14 -1.97
C PHE A 456 2.64 -24.11 -0.80
N PRO A 457 3.84 -24.72 -0.69
CA PRO A 457 4.14 -25.67 0.37
C PRO A 457 4.23 -24.98 1.74
N VAL A 458 3.76 -25.68 2.77
CA VAL A 458 3.97 -25.28 4.17
C VAL A 458 5.19 -26.03 4.71
N THR A 459 6.22 -25.30 5.12
CA THR A 459 7.48 -25.85 5.63
C THR A 459 7.75 -25.38 7.06
N ARG A 460 8.74 -25.98 7.72
CA ARG A 460 9.24 -25.52 9.04
C ARG A 460 10.39 -24.53 8.92
N ASP A 461 10.97 -24.44 7.74
CA ASP A 461 12.12 -23.60 7.46
C ASP A 461 11.80 -22.61 6.32
N PRO A 462 12.02 -21.30 6.50
CA PRO A 462 11.72 -20.30 5.48
C PRO A 462 12.59 -20.45 4.22
N ASN A 463 13.84 -20.90 4.36
CA ASN A 463 14.75 -21.14 3.22
C ASN A 463 14.19 -22.26 2.34
N GLU A 464 13.82 -23.40 2.94
CA GLU A 464 13.14 -24.51 2.26
C GLU A 464 11.84 -24.07 1.60
N SER A 465 11.05 -23.21 2.27
CA SER A 465 9.80 -22.66 1.72
C SER A 465 10.05 -21.90 0.43
N PHE A 466 11.05 -21.01 0.43
CA PHE A 466 11.46 -20.24 -0.74
C PHE A 466 11.94 -21.16 -1.87
N GLU A 467 12.85 -22.09 -1.59
CA GLU A 467 13.41 -22.98 -2.61
C GLU A 467 12.34 -23.83 -3.30
N LYS A 468 11.41 -24.41 -2.54
CA LYS A 468 10.35 -25.24 -3.12
C LYS A 468 9.40 -24.42 -3.97
N THR A 469 9.03 -23.22 -3.53
CA THR A 469 8.19 -22.31 -4.33
C THR A 469 8.94 -21.82 -5.57
N LEU A 470 10.25 -21.56 -5.49
CA LEU A 470 11.03 -21.18 -6.67
C LEU A 470 11.09 -22.34 -7.68
N ASN A 471 11.37 -23.57 -7.23
CA ASN A 471 11.41 -24.76 -8.06
C ASN A 471 10.06 -25.02 -8.75
N LEU A 472 8.94 -24.79 -8.07
CA LEU A 472 7.61 -24.85 -8.68
C LEU A 472 7.48 -23.92 -9.92
N ILE A 473 8.15 -22.77 -9.90
CA ILE A 473 8.10 -21.79 -10.99
C ILE A 473 9.06 -22.19 -12.11
N ILE A 474 10.33 -22.47 -11.78
CA ILE A 474 11.41 -22.62 -12.76
C ILE A 474 11.58 -24.04 -13.32
N SER A 475 11.13 -25.08 -12.61
CA SER A 475 11.32 -26.47 -13.03
C SER A 475 10.23 -26.92 -14.00
N ASN A 476 10.60 -27.56 -15.11
CA ASN A 476 9.64 -28.09 -16.08
C ASN A 476 8.79 -29.25 -15.53
N ASP A 477 9.26 -29.90 -14.47
CA ASP A 477 8.60 -31.01 -13.80
C ASP A 477 8.81 -30.84 -12.29
N PHE A 478 7.73 -30.88 -11.50
CA PHE A 478 7.77 -30.64 -10.06
C PHE A 478 6.84 -31.61 -9.35
N THR A 479 7.40 -32.56 -8.60
CA THR A 479 6.54 -33.44 -7.78
C THR A 479 6.20 -32.78 -6.45
N MET A 480 4.90 -32.61 -6.20
CA MET A 480 4.41 -32.16 -4.91
C MET A 480 4.69 -33.20 -3.81
N SER A 481 5.72 -32.96 -2.99
CA SER A 481 6.18 -33.86 -1.93
C SER A 481 5.66 -33.51 -0.54
N GLU A 482 5.17 -32.28 -0.34
CA GLU A 482 4.69 -31.83 0.97
C GLU A 482 3.31 -32.37 1.33
N LYS A 483 3.08 -32.56 2.62
CA LYS A 483 1.77 -33.01 3.12
C LYS A 483 0.70 -31.93 3.04
N GLN A 484 1.09 -30.66 2.98
CA GLN A 484 0.16 -29.53 2.99
C GLN A 484 0.60 -28.44 2.03
N TYR A 485 -0.28 -28.14 1.08
CA TYR A 485 -0.21 -26.99 0.20
C TYR A 485 -1.35 -26.04 0.52
N VAL A 486 -1.06 -24.75 0.42
CA VAL A 486 -1.98 -23.68 0.78
C VAL A 486 -2.10 -22.65 -0.34
N SER A 487 -3.23 -21.96 -0.35
CA SER A 487 -3.47 -20.78 -1.18
C SER A 487 -3.04 -19.50 -0.48
N ILE A 488 -2.95 -18.37 -1.20
CA ILE A 488 -2.73 -17.06 -0.56
C ILE A 488 -3.81 -16.79 0.49
N GLN A 489 -5.07 -17.08 0.16
CA GLN A 489 -6.17 -16.86 1.09
C GLN A 489 -5.95 -17.59 2.42
N GLU A 490 -5.48 -18.82 2.37
CA GLU A 490 -5.17 -19.60 3.58
C GLU A 490 -3.91 -19.12 4.29
N ILE A 491 -2.85 -18.77 3.53
CA ILE A 491 -1.63 -18.16 4.08
C ILE A 491 -2.00 -16.93 4.91
N LEU A 492 -2.81 -16.03 4.35
CA LEU A 492 -3.21 -14.80 5.02
C LEU A 492 -4.12 -15.04 6.23
N LYS A 493 -4.93 -16.11 6.23
CA LYS A 493 -5.73 -16.50 7.41
C LYS A 493 -4.90 -17.14 8.52
N ARG A 494 -3.78 -17.79 8.17
CA ARG A 494 -2.91 -18.54 9.10
C ARG A 494 -1.66 -17.79 9.53
N ARG A 495 -1.44 -16.58 9.01
CA ARG A 495 -0.23 -15.79 9.23
C ARG A 495 -0.01 -15.49 10.71
N ASP A 496 1.24 -15.59 11.14
CA ASP A 496 1.67 -15.14 12.46
C ASP A 496 2.26 -13.72 12.34
N ILE A 497 1.44 -12.76 12.72
CA ILE A 497 1.75 -11.33 12.67
C ILE A 497 2.89 -10.99 13.63
N SER A 498 2.88 -11.57 14.83
CA SER A 498 3.87 -11.25 15.87
C SER A 498 5.26 -11.69 15.42
N SER A 499 5.36 -12.90 14.87
CA SER A 499 6.60 -13.42 14.30
C SER A 499 7.08 -12.59 13.11
N ALA A 500 6.18 -12.14 12.22
CA ALA A 500 6.54 -11.27 11.09
C ALA A 500 7.10 -9.93 11.56
N ILE A 501 6.46 -9.29 12.55
CA ILE A 501 6.91 -8.01 13.13
C ILE A 501 8.24 -8.17 13.85
N GLN A 502 8.41 -9.23 14.64
CA GLN A 502 9.65 -9.52 15.34
C GLN A 502 10.81 -9.73 14.36
N TYR A 503 10.61 -10.52 13.30
CA TYR A 503 11.61 -10.73 12.25
C TYR A 503 12.05 -9.39 11.61
N ARG A 504 11.07 -8.55 11.21
CA ARG A 504 11.37 -7.22 10.64
C ARG A 504 12.08 -6.31 11.64
N SER A 505 11.67 -6.32 12.91
CA SER A 505 12.31 -5.57 14.00
C SER A 505 13.78 -5.95 14.15
N ASN A 506 14.06 -7.25 14.13
CA ASN A 506 15.42 -7.76 14.24
C ASN A 506 16.27 -7.32 13.05
N LEU A 507 15.75 -7.42 11.82
CA LEU A 507 16.44 -6.91 10.64
C LEU A 507 16.72 -5.40 10.75
N ILE A 508 15.72 -4.59 11.10
CA ILE A 508 15.87 -3.14 11.25
C ILE A 508 16.95 -2.80 12.28
N ASN A 509 16.98 -3.50 13.42
CA ASN A 509 17.99 -3.26 14.46
C ASN A 509 19.40 -3.68 14.01
N CYS A 510 19.48 -4.67 13.11
CA CYS A 510 20.73 -5.19 12.59
C CYS A 510 21.21 -4.46 11.34
N THR A 511 20.38 -3.67 10.65
CA THR A 511 20.74 -2.92 9.43
C THR A 511 20.84 -1.43 9.68
#